data_AF-A0A7S1AAV7-F1
#
_entry.id   AF-A0A7S1AAV7-F1
#
_cell.length_a   1.000
_cell.length_b   1.000
_cell.length_c   1.000
_cell.angle_alpha   90.00
_cell.angle_beta   90.00
_cell.angle_gamma   90.00
#
_symmetry.space_group_name_H-M   'P 1'
#
loop_
_entity.id
_entity.type
_entity.pdbx_description
1 polymer ?
#
loop_
_entity_poly.entity_id
_entity_poly.type
_entity_poly.pdbx_seq_one_letter_code
_entity_poly.pdbx_strand_id
1 'polypeptide(L)'
;HSTRSAHTVICVMQRMSCLRECGGGFECWTGNAECSVWLDNIRAIEARETVLSKDAPGKWKGKDKTHVPVIKAEVVYAEGLPVPRWRTAPREIFPAQRVRCSVPHEMRCPAGWSPGDTEDENHFVEFLYVKDEDENIVAAQRFRPTDAAPVGEFWLDVGSAISLTPWAYCNVHGLWRGSKVSLDEGAV
;
A
#
# COMPACT_ATOMS: atom_id res chain seq x y z
N HIS A 1 41.39 -7.06 -10.06
CA HIS A 1 40.33 -6.10 -10.43
C HIS A 1 38.99 -6.76 -10.14
N SER A 2 38.20 -6.19 -9.23
CA SER A 2 36.96 -6.77 -8.70
C SER A 2 35.77 -6.25 -9.49
N THR A 3 35.11 -7.11 -10.25
CA THR A 3 33.84 -6.83 -10.93
C THR A 3 32.69 -6.97 -9.93
N ARG A 4 32.11 -5.85 -9.49
CA ARG A 4 30.83 -5.86 -8.77
C ARG A 4 29.72 -6.11 -9.78
N SER A 5 29.03 -7.25 -9.63
CA SER A 5 27.79 -7.55 -10.32
C SER A 5 26.68 -6.64 -9.79
N ALA A 6 26.28 -5.65 -10.58
CA ALA A 6 25.10 -4.87 -10.32
C ALA A 6 23.89 -5.77 -10.51
N HIS A 7 23.22 -6.12 -9.40
CA HIS A 7 21.92 -6.74 -9.44
C HIS A 7 20.93 -5.67 -9.93
N THR A 8 20.63 -5.70 -11.22
CA THR A 8 19.49 -4.96 -11.77
C THR A 8 18.23 -5.59 -11.20
N VAL A 9 17.66 -4.95 -10.17
CA VAL A 9 16.30 -5.24 -9.73
C VAL A 9 15.40 -4.89 -10.90
N ILE A 10 14.92 -5.91 -11.61
CA ILE A 10 13.88 -5.75 -12.63
C ILE A 10 12.61 -5.38 -11.85
N CYS A 11 12.34 -4.09 -11.76
CA CYS A 11 11.06 -3.59 -11.28
C CYS A 11 10.03 -3.93 -12.37
N VAL A 12 9.49 -5.14 -12.33
CA VAL A 12 8.28 -5.46 -13.07
C VAL A 12 7.20 -4.62 -12.42
N MET A 13 6.75 -3.57 -13.11
CA MET A 13 5.57 -2.82 -12.70
C MET A 13 4.39 -3.81 -12.66
N GLN A 14 4.09 -4.33 -11.48
CA GLN A 14 2.90 -5.13 -11.26
C GLN A 14 1.72 -4.17 -11.38
N ARG A 15 0.91 -4.34 -12.44
CA ARG A 15 -0.33 -3.59 -12.63
C ARG A 15 -1.30 -3.87 -11.47
N MET A 16 -1.99 -2.78 -11.07
CA MET A 16 -2.97 -2.58 -10.01
C MET A 16 -3.64 -3.78 -9.38
N SER A 17 -3.80 -3.70 -8.05
CA SER A 17 -4.51 -4.53 -7.05
C SER A 17 -5.87 -3.94 -6.64
N CYS A 18 -6.90 -4.06 -7.46
CA CYS A 18 -8.27 -3.64 -7.19
C CYS A 18 -9.19 -4.85 -6.99
N LEU A 19 -9.89 -4.91 -5.85
CA LEU A 19 -11.04 -5.78 -5.67
C LEU A 19 -12.28 -5.04 -6.17
N ARG A 20 -13.01 -5.60 -7.13
CA ARG A 20 -14.33 -5.08 -7.53
C ARG A 20 -15.39 -6.12 -7.30
N GLU A 21 -16.57 -5.71 -6.83
CA GLU A 21 -17.76 -6.53 -7.00
C GLU A 21 -18.13 -6.57 -8.49
N CYS A 22 -17.96 -7.74 -9.10
CA CYS A 22 -18.47 -8.03 -10.42
C CYS A 22 -19.95 -8.47 -10.30
N GLY A 23 -20.80 -8.05 -11.24
CA GLY A 23 -22.23 -8.37 -11.24
C GLY A 23 -22.51 -9.87 -11.09
N GLY A 24 -23.47 -10.21 -10.23
CA GLY A 24 -23.81 -11.61 -9.89
C GLY A 24 -23.22 -12.13 -8.58
N GLY A 25 -22.65 -11.26 -7.74
CA GLY A 25 -22.13 -11.63 -6.41
C GLY A 25 -20.73 -12.25 -6.44
N PHE A 26 -19.98 -12.03 -7.52
CA PHE A 26 -18.60 -12.49 -7.64
C PHE A 26 -17.65 -11.33 -7.40
N GLU A 27 -16.68 -11.48 -6.50
CA GLU A 27 -15.60 -10.50 -6.33
C GLU A 27 -14.47 -10.84 -7.31
N CYS A 28 -14.09 -9.88 -8.15
CA CYS A 28 -13.02 -10.01 -9.11
C CYS A 28 -11.82 -9.18 -8.65
N TRP A 29 -10.72 -9.86 -8.32
CA TRP A 29 -9.45 -9.22 -8.00
C TRP A 29 -8.63 -9.04 -9.27
N THR A 30 -8.30 -7.80 -9.60
CA THR A 30 -7.28 -7.49 -10.60
C THR A 30 -6.07 -6.97 -9.85
N GLY A 31 -4.93 -7.69 -9.85
CA GLY A 31 -3.63 -7.15 -9.44
C GLY A 31 -2.63 -8.05 -8.77
N ASN A 32 -1.74 -7.47 -7.94
CA ASN A 32 -0.76 -8.25 -7.19
C ASN A 32 -1.54 -9.22 -6.29
N ALA A 33 -1.49 -10.50 -6.68
CA ALA A 33 -2.17 -11.58 -6.01
C ALA A 33 -1.79 -11.67 -4.53
N GLU A 34 -0.60 -11.19 -4.15
CA GLU A 34 -0.17 -11.15 -2.75
C GLU A 34 -1.05 -10.25 -1.87
N CYS A 35 -1.63 -9.17 -2.42
CA CYS A 35 -2.54 -8.34 -1.61
C CYS A 35 -3.88 -9.05 -1.38
N SER A 36 -4.33 -9.90 -2.33
CA SER A 36 -5.60 -10.61 -2.22
C SER A 36 -5.65 -11.55 -1.00
N VAL A 37 -4.49 -12.11 -0.63
CA VAL A 37 -4.32 -12.99 0.53
C VAL A 37 -4.65 -12.27 1.86
N TRP A 38 -4.56 -10.94 1.87
CA TRP A 38 -4.74 -10.14 3.10
C TRP A 38 -6.10 -9.45 3.19
N LEU A 39 -6.94 -9.52 2.17
CA LEU A 39 -8.21 -8.78 2.14
C LEU A 39 -9.16 -9.23 3.26
N ASP A 40 -9.26 -10.53 3.50
CA ASP A 40 -10.10 -11.07 4.58
C ASP A 40 -9.59 -10.62 5.96
N ASN A 41 -8.26 -10.56 6.14
CA ASN A 41 -7.67 -10.03 7.37
C ASN A 41 -7.98 -8.55 7.55
N ILE A 42 -7.85 -7.75 6.49
CA ILE A 42 -8.19 -6.32 6.53
C ILE A 42 -9.67 -6.12 6.85
N ARG A 43 -10.57 -6.87 6.21
CA ARG A 43 -12.01 -6.84 6.49
C ARG A 43 -12.32 -7.22 7.94
N ALA A 44 -11.66 -8.26 8.46
CA ALA A 44 -11.82 -8.67 9.85
C ALA A 44 -11.31 -7.59 10.84
N ILE A 45 -10.21 -6.91 10.50
CA ILE A 45 -9.70 -5.78 11.27
C ILE A 45 -10.69 -4.61 11.24
N GLU A 46 -11.22 -4.23 10.08
CA GLU A 46 -12.21 -3.16 9.97
C GLU A 46 -13.51 -3.47 10.73
N ALA A 47 -13.93 -4.73 10.76
CA ALA A 47 -15.12 -5.16 11.49
C ALA A 47 -14.94 -5.13 13.02
N ARG A 48 -13.71 -5.35 13.52
CA ARG A 48 -13.44 -5.46 14.97
C ARG A 48 -12.92 -4.18 15.61
N GLU A 49 -12.17 -3.37 14.85
CA GLU A 49 -11.46 -2.20 15.39
C GLU A 49 -12.32 -0.93 15.29
N THR A 50 -12.19 -0.07 16.30
CA THR A 50 -12.70 1.30 16.18
C THR A 50 -11.78 2.10 15.26
N VAL A 51 -12.35 2.70 14.21
CA VAL A 51 -11.60 3.56 13.30
C VAL A 51 -11.18 4.85 14.00
N LEU A 52 -9.87 5.11 14.00
CA LEU A 52 -9.26 6.31 14.56
C LEU A 52 -8.88 7.26 13.42
N SER A 53 -8.84 8.54 13.73
CA SER A 53 -8.37 9.57 12.79
C SER A 53 -7.64 10.67 13.54
N LYS A 54 -7.09 11.62 12.79
CA LYS A 54 -6.52 12.85 13.36
C LYS A 54 -7.53 13.59 14.26
N ASP A 55 -8.78 13.68 13.81
CA ASP A 55 -9.83 14.44 14.50
C ASP A 55 -10.53 13.60 15.57
N ALA A 56 -10.48 12.27 15.46
CA ALA A 56 -11.06 11.32 16.41
C ALA A 56 -10.02 10.25 16.83
N PRO A 57 -9.00 10.60 17.62
CA PRO A 57 -7.95 9.64 18.02
C PRO A 57 -8.38 8.72 19.16
N GLY A 58 -9.58 8.90 19.72
CA GLY A 58 -10.10 8.10 20.83
C GLY A 58 -9.17 8.08 22.05
N LYS A 59 -8.93 6.88 22.60
CA LYS A 59 -8.02 6.67 23.74
C LYS A 59 -6.55 6.97 23.42
N TRP A 60 -6.20 7.12 22.14
CA TRP A 60 -4.83 7.34 21.66
C TRP A 60 -4.56 8.81 21.30
N LYS A 61 -5.26 9.75 21.94
CA LYS A 61 -5.04 11.18 21.76
C LYS A 61 -3.55 11.54 21.89
N GLY A 62 -2.99 12.22 20.88
CA GLY A 62 -1.57 12.56 20.79
C GLY A 62 -0.72 11.58 19.97
N LYS A 63 -1.24 10.39 19.63
CA LYS A 63 -0.61 9.44 18.70
C LYS A 63 -1.00 9.66 17.24
N ASP A 64 -1.92 10.58 16.97
CA ASP A 64 -2.35 10.98 15.64
C ASP A 64 -1.18 11.43 14.75
N LYS A 65 -0.17 12.08 15.33
CA LYS A 65 1.02 12.53 14.59
C LYS A 65 1.89 11.39 14.05
N THR A 66 1.77 10.19 14.62
CA THR A 66 2.63 9.03 14.29
C THR A 66 1.88 7.86 13.67
N HIS A 67 0.55 7.86 13.66
CA HIS A 67 -0.25 6.72 13.17
C HIS A 67 -1.18 7.07 12.01
N VAL A 68 -1.43 8.36 11.78
CA VAL A 68 -2.25 8.78 10.64
C VAL A 68 -1.45 8.55 9.36
N PRO A 69 -1.91 7.67 8.45
CA PRO A 69 -1.21 7.42 7.20
C PRO A 69 -1.38 8.60 6.24
N VAL A 70 -0.38 8.79 5.38
CA VAL A 70 -0.30 9.88 4.41
C VAL A 70 -0.03 9.31 3.03
N ILE A 71 -0.78 9.79 2.04
CA ILE A 71 -0.55 9.51 0.61
C ILE A 71 0.11 10.69 -0.06
N LYS A 72 1.03 10.38 -0.97
CA LYS A 72 1.48 11.24 -2.05
C LYS A 72 1.19 10.54 -3.35
N ALA A 73 0.41 11.18 -4.22
CA ALA A 73 0.06 10.64 -5.52
C ALA A 73 0.55 11.61 -6.60
N GLU A 74 1.17 11.08 -7.66
CA GLU A 74 1.62 11.84 -8.81
C GLU A 74 1.52 11.01 -10.09
N VAL A 75 1.23 11.66 -11.22
CA VAL A 75 1.29 11.00 -12.53
C VAL A 75 2.74 10.99 -13.00
N VAL A 76 3.25 9.82 -13.36
CA VAL A 76 4.58 9.67 -13.95
C VAL A 76 4.49 8.83 -15.22
N TYR A 77 5.50 8.96 -16.09
CA TYR A 77 5.61 8.18 -17.31
C TYR A 77 6.48 6.97 -17.04
N ALA A 78 5.91 5.78 -17.22
CA ALA A 78 6.57 4.55 -16.86
C ALA A 78 6.84 3.68 -18.09
N GLU A 79 7.98 2.98 -18.05
CA GLU A 79 8.39 2.09 -19.13
C GLU A 79 7.68 0.74 -19.00
N GLY A 80 7.05 0.30 -20.09
CA GLY A 80 6.44 -1.02 -20.18
C GLY A 80 7.45 -2.17 -20.12
N LEU A 81 6.97 -3.38 -20.35
CA LEU A 81 7.83 -4.57 -20.28
C LEU A 81 9.03 -4.44 -21.23
N PRO A 82 10.19 -5.01 -20.87
CA PRO A 82 11.33 -5.06 -21.78
C PRO A 82 10.92 -5.67 -23.12
N VAL A 83 11.18 -4.96 -24.21
CA VAL A 83 10.90 -5.48 -25.55
C VAL A 83 11.93 -6.57 -25.86
N PRO A 84 11.51 -7.78 -26.23
CA PRO A 84 12.46 -8.82 -26.61
C PRO A 84 13.33 -8.36 -27.78
N ARG A 85 14.62 -8.74 -27.78
CA ARG A 85 15.61 -8.26 -28.77
C ARG A 85 15.23 -8.53 -30.24
N TRP A 86 14.32 -9.47 -30.50
CA TRP A 86 13.84 -9.80 -31.86
C TRP A 86 12.71 -8.88 -32.35
N ARG A 87 12.17 -7.99 -31.52
CA ARG A 87 11.24 -6.94 -31.94
C ARG A 87 11.99 -5.61 -32.07
N THR A 88 11.75 -4.90 -33.16
CA THR A 88 12.29 -3.55 -33.42
C THR A 88 11.44 -2.43 -32.82
N ALA A 89 10.31 -2.77 -32.19
CA ALA A 89 9.42 -1.79 -31.59
C ALA A 89 10.10 -1.09 -30.40
N PRO A 90 9.96 0.25 -30.27
CA PRO A 90 10.42 0.95 -29.08
C PRO A 90 9.65 0.46 -27.85
N ARG A 91 10.27 0.62 -26.68
CA ARG A 91 9.61 0.31 -25.41
C ARG A 91 8.43 1.25 -25.22
N GLU A 92 7.28 0.70 -24.88
CA GLU A 92 6.08 1.48 -24.61
C GLU A 92 6.30 2.36 -23.37
N ILE A 93 5.88 3.61 -23.45
CA ILE A 93 5.84 4.53 -22.32
C ILE A 93 4.37 4.90 -22.13
N PHE A 94 3.85 4.73 -20.94
CA PHE A 94 2.46 5.05 -20.62
C PHE A 94 2.38 5.87 -19.32
N PRO A 95 1.37 6.73 -19.19
CA PRO A 95 1.14 7.45 -17.94
C PRO A 95 0.63 6.45 -16.89
N ALA A 96 1.17 6.55 -15.68
CA ALA A 96 0.74 5.77 -14.54
C ALA A 96 0.69 6.65 -13.30
N GLN A 97 -0.32 6.42 -12.46
CA GLN A 97 -0.50 7.11 -11.19
C GLN A 97 0.36 6.42 -10.14
N ARG A 98 1.51 7.01 -9.80
CA ARG A 98 2.36 6.53 -8.71
C ARG A 98 1.76 7.01 -7.39
N VAL A 99 1.52 6.08 -6.46
CA VAL A 99 0.96 6.33 -5.14
C VAL A 99 1.94 5.84 -4.09
N ARG A 100 2.49 6.77 -3.29
CA ARG A 100 3.31 6.47 -2.14
C ARG A 100 2.51 6.68 -0.87
N CYS A 101 2.20 5.60 -0.16
CA CYS A 101 1.55 5.63 1.14
C CYS A 101 2.58 5.40 2.24
N SER A 102 2.51 6.15 3.33
CA SER A 102 3.45 6.00 4.45
C SER A 102 2.81 6.34 5.78
N VAL A 103 3.30 5.71 6.85
CA VAL A 103 2.94 6.07 8.23
C VAL A 103 4.20 6.53 8.97
N PRO A 104 4.18 7.68 9.67
CA PRO A 104 5.31 8.14 10.48
C PRO A 104 5.40 7.36 11.81
N HIS A 105 5.57 6.05 11.72
CA HIS A 105 5.55 5.09 12.82
C HIS A 105 6.89 4.34 12.95
N GLU A 106 7.29 4.02 14.17
CA GLU A 106 8.50 3.25 14.46
C GLU A 106 8.21 1.75 14.43
N MET A 107 8.95 1.01 13.60
CA MET A 107 8.84 -0.45 13.51
C MET A 107 9.70 -1.10 14.58
N ARG A 108 9.15 -1.28 15.78
CA ARG A 108 9.87 -1.84 16.92
C ARG A 108 9.80 -3.35 16.92
N CYS A 109 10.98 -3.96 16.84
CA CYS A 109 11.22 -5.39 16.97
C CYS A 109 12.27 -5.63 18.08
N PRO A 110 12.02 -6.48 19.09
CA PRO A 110 13.00 -6.86 20.08
C PRO A 110 14.26 -7.48 19.46
N ALA A 111 15.41 -7.24 20.08
CA ALA A 111 16.67 -7.83 19.63
C ALA A 111 16.62 -9.36 19.75
N GLY A 112 16.94 -10.06 18.67
CA GLY A 112 16.93 -11.53 18.63
C GLY A 112 15.57 -12.15 18.28
N TRP A 113 14.51 -11.36 18.06
CA TRP A 113 13.22 -11.87 17.62
C TRP A 113 13.34 -12.54 16.24
N SER A 114 12.74 -13.71 16.11
CA SER A 114 12.64 -14.48 14.88
C SER A 114 11.18 -14.85 14.58
N PRO A 115 10.80 -15.06 13.29
CA PRO A 115 9.47 -15.56 12.96
C PRO A 115 9.17 -16.87 13.70
N GLY A 116 8.11 -16.86 14.53
CA GLY A 116 7.72 -17.97 15.40
C GLY A 116 7.83 -17.66 16.90
N ASP A 117 8.58 -16.62 17.27
CA ASP A 117 8.59 -16.09 18.64
C ASP A 117 7.30 -15.30 18.94
N THR A 118 7.02 -15.07 20.22
CA THR A 118 5.87 -14.27 20.65
C THR A 118 5.96 -12.84 20.14
N GLU A 119 4.85 -12.27 19.68
CA GLU A 119 4.79 -10.91 19.15
C GLU A 119 4.42 -9.84 20.20
N ASP A 120 4.30 -10.22 21.48
CA ASP A 120 3.79 -9.37 22.56
C ASP A 120 4.62 -8.08 22.78
N GLU A 121 5.91 -8.12 22.49
CA GLU A 121 6.81 -6.97 22.60
C GLU A 121 6.98 -6.22 21.28
N ASN A 122 6.42 -6.72 20.17
CA ASN A 122 6.47 -6.05 18.89
C ASN A 122 5.53 -4.86 18.88
N HIS A 123 5.98 -3.74 18.31
CA HIS A 123 5.12 -2.58 18.11
C HIS A 123 5.39 -1.99 16.74
N PHE A 124 4.50 -2.30 15.79
CA PHE A 124 4.70 -1.98 14.39
C PHE A 124 3.36 -1.77 13.67
N VAL A 125 3.41 -1.15 12.49
CA VAL A 125 2.28 -1.14 11.56
C VAL A 125 2.27 -2.47 10.85
N GLU A 126 1.19 -3.24 10.98
CA GLU A 126 1.09 -4.55 10.33
C GLU A 126 0.52 -4.41 8.91
N PHE A 127 -0.50 -3.56 8.72
CA PHE A 127 -1.13 -3.35 7.42
C PHE A 127 -1.13 -1.87 7.04
N LEU A 128 -0.85 -1.58 5.79
CA LEU A 128 -1.06 -0.29 5.14
C LEU A 128 -1.83 -0.53 3.86
N TYR A 129 -2.96 0.14 3.69
CA TYR A 129 -3.80 -0.06 2.52
C TYR A 129 -4.48 1.24 2.11
N VAL A 130 -5.01 1.26 0.89
CA VAL A 130 -5.62 2.42 0.28
C VAL A 130 -6.97 2.01 -0.29
N LYS A 131 -7.98 2.82 -0.02
CA LYS A 131 -9.32 2.70 -0.62
C LYS A 131 -9.59 3.81 -1.63
N ASP A 132 -10.33 3.50 -2.67
CA ASP A 132 -10.87 4.49 -3.61
C ASP A 132 -12.15 5.17 -3.08
N GLU A 133 -12.80 6.00 -3.90
CA GLU A 133 -14.07 6.66 -3.60
C GLU A 133 -15.25 5.70 -3.39
N ASP A 134 -15.17 4.50 -3.95
CA ASP A 134 -16.18 3.45 -3.88
C ASP A 134 -15.91 2.49 -2.70
N GLU A 135 -14.96 2.84 -1.83
CA GLU A 135 -14.49 2.05 -0.68
C GLU A 135 -13.84 0.70 -1.06
N ASN A 136 -13.45 0.51 -2.34
CA ASN A 136 -12.71 -0.67 -2.77
C ASN A 136 -11.24 -0.55 -2.34
N ILE A 137 -10.65 -1.65 -1.90
CA ILE A 137 -9.21 -1.71 -1.64
C ILE A 137 -8.48 -1.78 -2.99
N VAL A 138 -7.69 -0.74 -3.29
CA VAL A 138 -6.91 -0.60 -4.53
C VAL A 138 -5.40 -0.83 -4.35
N ALA A 139 -4.97 -0.91 -3.09
CA ALA A 139 -3.60 -1.27 -2.73
C ALA A 139 -3.56 -1.75 -1.27
N ALA A 140 -2.74 -2.75 -0.98
CA ALA A 140 -2.45 -3.18 0.39
C ALA A 140 -1.02 -3.74 0.49
N GLN A 141 -0.37 -3.48 1.61
CA GLN A 141 0.93 -4.01 1.98
C GLN A 141 0.86 -4.52 3.41
N ARG A 142 1.35 -5.74 3.63
CA ARG A 142 1.62 -6.26 4.97
C ARG A 142 3.09 -6.04 5.30
N PHE A 143 3.38 -5.63 6.53
CA PHE A 143 4.73 -5.45 7.04
C PHE A 143 5.05 -6.48 8.12
N ARG A 144 6.34 -6.63 8.36
CA ARG A 144 6.95 -7.36 9.48
C ARG A 144 7.52 -6.35 10.48
N PRO A 145 7.64 -6.71 11.76
CA PRO A 145 8.25 -5.83 12.75
C PRO A 145 9.72 -5.48 12.42
N THR A 146 10.39 -6.32 11.64
CA THR A 146 11.78 -6.13 11.17
C THR A 146 11.90 -5.17 9.98
N ASP A 147 10.80 -4.74 9.38
CA ASP A 147 10.85 -3.82 8.25
C ASP A 147 11.31 -2.44 8.69
N ALA A 148 12.09 -1.76 7.84
CA ALA A 148 12.71 -0.49 8.21
C ALA A 148 11.70 0.65 8.46
N ALA A 149 10.60 0.67 7.70
CA ALA A 149 9.54 1.66 7.83
C ALA A 149 8.25 1.18 7.13
N PRO A 150 7.07 1.62 7.58
CA PRO A 150 5.80 1.27 6.97
C PRO A 150 5.49 2.20 5.79
N VAL A 151 6.19 1.97 4.68
CA VAL A 151 6.07 2.71 3.43
C VAL A 151 5.75 1.74 2.30
N GLY A 152 4.65 1.99 1.59
CA GLY A 152 4.26 1.25 0.39
C GLY A 152 4.24 2.17 -0.83
N GLU A 153 4.72 1.67 -1.97
CA GLU A 153 4.60 2.33 -3.27
C GLU A 153 3.78 1.44 -4.19
N PHE A 154 2.78 2.04 -4.83
CA PHE A 154 1.79 1.36 -5.66
C PHE A 154 1.60 2.14 -6.95
N TRP A 155 1.12 1.43 -7.97
CA TRP A 155 0.90 1.99 -9.30
C TRP A 155 -0.55 1.76 -9.69
N LEU A 156 -1.26 2.86 -9.94
CA LEU A 156 -2.63 2.86 -10.44
C LEU A 156 -2.67 3.26 -11.92
N ASP A 157 -3.63 2.74 -12.67
CA ASP A 157 -3.92 3.28 -14.00
C ASP A 157 -4.51 4.69 -13.83
N VAL A 158 -4.06 5.63 -14.66
CA VAL A 158 -4.60 7.00 -14.58
C VAL A 158 -6.10 6.99 -14.89
N GLY A 159 -6.88 7.67 -14.05
CA GLY A 159 -8.35 7.71 -14.16
C GLY A 159 -9.06 6.47 -13.60
N SER A 160 -8.33 5.51 -12.99
CA SER A 160 -8.97 4.33 -12.36
C SER A 160 -9.63 4.62 -11.01
N ALA A 161 -9.29 5.75 -10.38
CA ALA A 161 -9.87 6.25 -9.14
C ALA A 161 -9.90 7.79 -9.16
N ILE A 162 -10.88 8.39 -8.49
CA ILE A 162 -11.06 9.84 -8.35
C ILE A 162 -10.45 10.33 -7.04
N SER A 163 -10.49 9.53 -5.98
CA SER A 163 -9.90 9.89 -4.70
C SER A 163 -9.36 8.68 -3.97
N LEU A 164 -8.32 8.89 -3.17
CA LEU A 164 -7.70 7.85 -2.36
C LEU A 164 -7.77 8.19 -0.88
N THR A 165 -8.13 7.20 -0.07
CA THR A 165 -8.11 7.30 1.40
C THR A 165 -7.15 6.25 1.96
N PRO A 166 -6.07 6.65 2.65
CA PRO A 166 -5.15 5.69 3.24
C PRO A 166 -5.61 5.21 4.61
N TRP A 167 -5.23 3.98 4.92
CA TRP A 167 -5.52 3.29 6.16
C TRP A 167 -4.29 2.54 6.66
N ALA A 168 -4.10 2.50 7.97
CA ALA A 168 -3.00 1.80 8.61
C ALA A 168 -3.46 1.10 9.88
N TYR A 169 -3.10 -0.17 10.02
CA TYR A 169 -3.33 -0.94 11.24
C TYR A 169 -2.02 -1.12 12.01
N CYS A 170 -2.01 -0.68 13.28
CA CYS A 170 -0.94 -0.96 14.21
C CYS A 170 -1.40 -2.01 15.22
N ASN A 171 -0.58 -3.04 15.44
CA ASN A 171 -0.91 -4.16 16.34
C ASN A 171 -1.23 -3.71 17.78
N VAL A 172 -0.67 -2.58 18.22
CA VAL A 172 -0.93 -2.00 19.55
C VAL A 172 -1.97 -0.87 19.52
N HIS A 173 -1.92 0.00 18.52
CA HIS A 173 -2.69 1.25 18.50
C HIS A 173 -3.93 1.23 17.60
N GLY A 174 -4.27 0.07 17.05
CA GLY A 174 -5.51 -0.13 16.30
C GLY A 174 -5.47 0.44 14.88
N LEU A 175 -6.65 0.66 14.32
CA LEU A 175 -6.85 1.08 12.94
C LEU A 175 -6.96 2.60 12.80
N TRP A 176 -6.15 3.17 11.92
CA TRP A 176 -6.07 4.60 11.65
C TRP A 176 -6.40 4.93 10.20
N ARG A 177 -7.26 5.94 10.02
CA ARG A 177 -7.64 6.51 8.73
C ARG A 177 -6.95 7.85 8.51
N GLY A 178 -6.33 8.00 7.35
CA GLY A 178 -5.73 9.25 6.89
C GLY A 178 -6.71 10.16 6.15
N SER A 179 -6.20 11.30 5.70
CA SER A 179 -6.99 12.24 4.91
C SER A 179 -7.22 11.71 3.50
N LYS A 180 -8.44 11.90 2.99
CA LYS A 180 -8.76 11.68 1.58
C LYS A 180 -7.96 12.65 0.70
N VAL A 181 -7.38 12.12 -0.38
CA VAL A 181 -6.62 12.87 -1.39
C VAL A 181 -7.35 12.72 -2.72
N SER A 182 -7.74 13.83 -3.34
CA SER A 182 -8.26 13.81 -4.71
C SER A 182 -7.13 13.54 -5.68
N LEU A 183 -7.38 12.67 -6.64
CA LEU A 183 -6.52 12.49 -7.80
C LEU A 183 -7.03 13.46 -8.86
N ASP A 184 -6.36 14.60 -9.01
CA ASP A 184 -6.65 15.48 -10.13
C ASP A 184 -6.35 14.70 -11.41
N GLU A 185 -7.35 14.55 -12.29
CA GLU A 185 -7.11 14.16 -13.69
C GLU A 185 -6.08 15.16 -14.21
N GLY A 186 -4.86 14.67 -14.46
CA GLY A 186 -3.67 15.51 -14.59
C GLY A 186 -3.96 16.81 -15.35
N ALA A 187 -3.57 17.94 -14.75
CA ALA A 187 -3.21 19.10 -15.54
C ALA A 187 -2.16 18.63 -16.56
N VAL A 188 -2.62 18.38 -17.78
CA VAL A 188 -1.80 18.08 -18.95
C VAL A 188 -1.01 19.33 -19.32
#